data_AF-A0A348VRT1-F1
#
_entry.id   AF-A0A348VRT1-F1
#
_cell.length_a   1.000
_cell.length_b   1.000
_cell.length_c   1.000
_cell.angle_alpha   90.00
_cell.angle_beta   90.00
_cell.angle_gamma   90.00
#
_symmetry.space_group_name_H-M   'P 1'
#
loop_
_entity.id
_entity.type
_entity.pdbx_description
1 polymer ?
#
loop_
_entity_poly.entity_id
_entity_poly.type
_entity_poly.pdbx_seq_one_letter_code
_entity_poly.pdbx_strand_id
1 'polypeptide(L)' 'MHKNTSVTIGAHYEKFISKQVAQGHFGSTSEAIRAGLRLLEERETKLSLLRRALAEGEESGKADYSLKGLIDELDDEGLK' A
#
# COMPACT_ATOMS: atom_id res chain seq x y z
N MET A 1 3.75 22.63 10.88
CA MET A 1 2.91 23.78 10.48
C MET A 1 1.88 23.28 9.47
N HIS A 2 0.58 23.32 9.80
CA HIS A 2 -0.48 22.88 8.89
C HIS A 2 -0.50 23.80 7.68
N LYS A 3 -0.20 23.29 6.48
CA LYS A 3 -0.31 24.08 5.24
C LYS A 3 -1.74 23.94 4.73
N ASN A 4 -2.49 25.04 4.71
CA ASN A 4 -3.81 25.09 4.10
C ASN A 4 -3.62 25.21 2.58
N THR A 5 -3.98 24.16 1.86
CA THR A 5 -3.88 24.11 0.40
C THR A 5 -5.27 24.16 -0.21
N SER A 6 -5.52 25.16 -1.05
CA SER A 6 -6.72 25.20 -1.88
C SER A 6 -6.48 24.37 -3.13
N VAL A 7 -7.41 23.45 -3.43
CA VAL A 7 -7.32 22.55 -4.58
C VAL A 7 -8.66 22.56 -5.31
N THR A 8 -8.63 22.78 -6.62
CA THR A 8 -9.83 22.65 -7.46
C THR A 8 -10.05 21.19 -7.81
N ILE A 9 -11.23 20.68 -7.51
CA ILE A 9 -11.61 19.29 -7.78
C ILE A 9 -12.70 19.30 -8.85
N GLY A 10 -12.67 18.31 -9.75
CA GLY A 10 -13.70 18.20 -10.79
C GLY A 10 -15.09 17.90 -10.21
N ALA A 11 -16.14 18.34 -10.91
CA ALA A 11 -17.53 18.24 -10.47
C ALA A 11 -17.99 16.81 -10.09
N HIS A 12 -17.39 15.78 -10.71
CA HIS A 12 -17.63 14.38 -10.35
C HIS A 12 -17.21 14.08 -8.90
N TYR A 13 -15.99 14.48 -8.53
CA TYR A 13 -15.45 14.22 -7.20
C TYR A 13 -16.08 15.10 -6.13
N GLU A 14 -16.47 16.32 -6.49
CA GLU A 14 -17.24 17.19 -5.61
C GLU A 14 -18.56 16.51 -5.19
N LYS A 15 -19.35 16.03 -6.15
CA LYS A 15 -20.59 15.27 -5.86
C LYS A 15 -20.33 14.02 -5.01
N PHE A 16 -19.26 13.29 -5.31
CA PHE A 16 -18.88 12.11 -4.54
C PHE A 16 -18.55 12.46 -3.09
N ILE A 17 -17.69 13.46 -2.85
CA ILE A 17 -17.29 13.87 -1.50
C ILE A 17 -18.49 14.43 -0.73
N SER A 18 -19.31 15.28 -1.36
CA SER A 18 -20.53 15.80 -0.74
C SER A 18 -21.47 14.67 -0.30
N LYS A 19 -21.64 13.61 -1.11
CA LYS A 19 -22.45 12.45 -0.75
C LYS A 19 -21.86 11.70 0.46
N GLN A 20 -20.54 11.48 0.47
CA GLN A 20 -19.86 10.78 1.58
C GLN A 20 -19.96 11.56 2.90
N VAL A 21 -19.81 12.89 2.84
CA VAL A 21 -19.99 13.77 4.00
C VAL A 21 -21.44 13.76 4.47
N ALA A 22 -22.42 13.87 3.56
CA ALA A 22 -23.84 13.84 3.91
C ALA A 22 -24.27 12.49 4.51
N GLN A 23 -23.61 11.40 4.13
CA GLN A 23 -23.81 10.06 4.71
C GLN A 23 -23.08 9.87 6.06
N GLY A 24 -22.36 10.88 6.55
CA GLY A 24 -21.63 10.81 7.83
C GLY A 24 -20.35 9.98 7.79
N HIS A 25 -19.86 9.59 6.61
CA HIS A 25 -18.60 8.83 6.50
C HIS A 25 -17.37 9.70 6.75
N PHE A 26 -17.48 11.01 6.50
CA PHE A 26 -16.44 11.99 6.80
C PHE A 26 -17.09 13.25 7.41
N GLY A 27 -16.42 13.89 8.36
CA GLY A 27 -16.85 15.14 8.97
C GLY A 27 -16.56 16.37 8.11
N SER A 28 -15.72 16.26 7.08
CA SER A 28 -15.44 17.36 6.14
C SER A 28 -14.88 16.88 4.80
N THR A 29 -14.94 17.74 3.79
CA THR A 29 -14.28 17.54 2.50
C THR A 29 -12.77 17.31 2.67
N SER A 30 -12.11 18.09 3.52
CA SER A 30 -10.67 17.94 3.77
C SER A 30 -10.31 16.60 4.41
N GLU A 31 -11.21 16.04 5.23
CA GLU A 31 -11.03 14.71 5.81
C GLU A 31 -11.16 13.62 4.75
N ALA A 32 -12.17 13.70 3.87
CA ALA A 32 -12.33 12.78 2.75
C ALA A 32 -11.10 12.79 1.82
N ILE A 33 -10.56 13.99 1.52
CA ILE A 33 -9.36 14.14 0.70
C ILE A 33 -8.15 13.47 1.38
N ARG A 34 -7.95 13.71 2.69
CA ARG A 34 -6.85 13.07 3.43
C ARG A 34 -6.98 11.55 3.44
N ALA A 35 -8.20 11.01 3.61
CA ALA A 35 -8.43 9.58 3.54
C ALA A 35 -8.06 9.01 2.16
N GLY A 36 -8.43 9.70 1.08
CA GLY A 36 -8.04 9.33 -0.28
C GLY A 36 -6.52 9.35 -0.50
N LEU A 37 -5.83 10.39 0.01
CA LEU A 37 -4.37 10.48 -0.10
C LEU A 37 -3.64 9.38 0.68
N ARG A 38 -4.13 9.01 1.88
CA ARG A 38 -3.56 7.89 2.65
C ARG A 38 -3.66 6.57 1.89
N LEU A 39 -4.82 6.32 1.27
CA LEU A 39 -5.02 5.10 0.49
C LEU A 39 -4.09 5.06 -0.74
N LEU A 40 -3.89 6.21 -1.40
CA LEU A 40 -2.95 6.33 -2.51
C LEU A 40 -1.50 6.08 -2.04
N GLU A 41 -1.08 6.70 -0.95
CA GLU A 41 0.24 6.51 -0.35
C GLU A 41 0.50 5.05 0.02
N GLU A 42 -0.47 4.39 0.65
CA GLU A 42 -0.37 2.98 1.01
C GLU A 42 -0.20 2.10 -0.23
N ARG A 43 -0.98 2.36 -1.28
CA ARG A 43 -0.90 1.64 -2.55
C ARG A 43 0.46 1.81 -3.22
N GLU A 44 0.94 3.04 -3.35
CA GLU A 44 2.24 3.34 -3.96
C GLU A 44 3.39 2.71 -3.16
N THR A 45 3.31 2.76 -1.83
CA THR A 45 4.29 2.12 -0.93
C THR A 45 4.34 0.61 -1.14
N LYS A 46 3.18 -0.06 -1.11
CA LYS A 46 3.08 -1.50 -1.34
C LYS A 46 3.61 -1.90 -2.71
N LEU A 47 3.30 -1.12 -3.73
CA LEU A 47 3.71 -1.38 -5.10
C LEU A 47 5.23 -1.19 -5.28
N SER A 48 5.80 -0.16 -4.66
CA SER A 48 7.25 0.06 -4.61
C SER A 48 7.98 -1.09 -3.91
N LEU A 49 7.48 -1.52 -2.74
CA LEU A 49 8.04 -2.66 -2.01
C LEU A 49 7.98 -3.95 -2.82
N LEU A 50 6.86 -4.22 -3.50
CA LEU A 50 6.71 -5.39 -4.34
C LEU A 50 7.71 -5.37 -5.50
N ARG A 51 7.87 -4.23 -6.19
CA ARG A 51 8.86 -4.09 -7.26
C ARG A 51 10.28 -4.34 -6.76
N ARG A 52 10.62 -3.84 -5.57
CA ARG A 52 11.93 -4.07 -4.97
C ARG A 52 12.15 -5.54 -4.63
N ALA A 53 11.15 -6.20 -4.04
CA ALA A 53 11.24 -7.63 -3.71
C ALA A 53 11.38 -8.51 -4.96
N LEU A 54 10.71 -8.14 -6.06
CA LEU A 54 10.89 -8.82 -7.35
C LEU A 54 12.30 -8.64 -7.91
N ALA A 55 12.82 -7.40 -7.91
CA ALA A 55 14.18 -7.13 -8.37
C ALA A 55 15.23 -7.89 -7.54
N GLU A 56 15.08 -7.90 -6.21
CA GLU A 56 15.94 -8.67 -5.31
C GLU A 56 15.88 -10.18 -5.60
N GLY A 57 14.68 -10.71 -5.86
CA GLY A 57 14.50 -12.09 -6.27
C GLY A 57 15.16 -12.41 -7.62
N GLU A 58 15.06 -11.52 -8.61
CA GLU A 58 15.71 -11.67 -9.92
C GLU A 58 17.24 -11.62 -9.81
N GLU A 59 17.78 -10.73 -8.97
CA GLU A 59 19.21 -10.59 -8.71
C GLU A 59 19.79 -11.75 -7.87
N SER A 60 18.96 -12.44 -7.07
CA SER A 60 19.37 -13.60 -6.26
C SER A 60 19.78 -14.83 -7.08
N GLY A 61 19.52 -14.82 -8.39
CA GLY A 61 19.84 -15.92 -9.29
C GLY A 61 18.80 -17.05 -9.25
N LYS A 62 19.14 -18.21 -9.83
CA LYS A 62 18.24 -19.37 -9.85
C LYS A 62 18.50 -20.24 -8.63
N ALA A 63 17.45 -20.46 -7.84
CA ALA A 63 17.47 -21.45 -6.77
C ALA A 63 17.28 -22.87 -7.34
N ASP A 64 18.06 -23.83 -6.83
CA ASP A 64 17.80 -25.25 -7.02
C ASP A 64 16.76 -25.70 -5.98
N TYR A 65 15.49 -25.72 -6.39
CA TYR A 65 14.37 -25.88 -5.45
C TYR A 65 14.02 -27.35 -5.22
N SER A 66 14.11 -27.79 -3.95
CA SER A 66 13.57 -29.06 -3.46
C SER A 66 12.81 -28.83 -2.16
N LEU A 67 11.49 -29.08 -2.17
CA LEU A 67 10.66 -28.92 -0.97
C LEU A 67 11.14 -29.80 0.18
N LYS A 68 11.55 -31.04 -0.11
CA LYS A 68 12.06 -31.95 0.92
C LYS A 68 13.39 -31.44 1.48
N GLY A 69 14.31 -31.03 0.62
CA GLY A 69 15.61 -30.50 1.05
C GLY A 69 15.47 -29.24 1.90
N LEU A 70 14.53 -28.36 1.55
CA LEU A 70 14.21 -27.17 2.33
C LEU A 70 13.66 -27.50 3.73
N ILE A 71 12.78 -28.49 3.84
CA ILE A 71 12.23 -28.92 5.14
C ILE A 71 13.34 -29.52 6.00
N ASP A 72 14.16 -30.41 5.43
CA ASP A 72 15.28 -31.04 6.13
C ASP A 72 16.28 -29.96 6.65
N GLU A 73 16.58 -28.92 5.86
CA GLU A 73 17.45 -27.80 6.26
C GLU A 73 16.86 -26.95 7.40
N LEU A 74 15.57 -26.62 7.34
CA LEU A 74 14.90 -25.83 8.38
C LEU A 74 14.79 -26.58 9.71
N ASP A 75 14.54 -27.90 9.65
CA ASP A 75 14.49 -28.76 10.84
C ASP A 75 15.88 -28.86 11.51
N ASP A 76 16.96 -28.93 10.72
CA ASP A 76 18.34 -28.94 11.20
C ASP A 76 18.78 -27.58 11.80
N GLU A 77 18.30 -26.45 11.25
CA GLU A 77 18.55 -25.11 11.82
C GLU A 77 17.80 -24.87 13.13
N GLY A 78 16.57 -25.38 13.28
CA GLY A 78 15.77 -25.27 14.51
C GLY A 78 16.30 -26.09 15.70
N LEU A 79 17.30 -26.95 15.47
CA LEU A 79 17.94 -27.80 16.47
C LEU A 79 19.24 -27.20 17.07
N LYS A 80 19.65 -25.99 16.65
CA LYS A 80 20.74 -25.21 17.27
C LYS A 80 20.19 -24.12 18.20
#